data_AF-A0A840EPQ3-F1
#
_entry.id   AF-A0A840EPQ3-F1
#
_cell.length_a   1.000
_cell.length_b   1.000
_cell.length_c   1.000
_cell.angle_alpha   90.00
_cell.angle_beta   90.00
_cell.angle_gamma   90.00
#
_symmetry.space_group_name_H-M   'P 1'
#
loop_
_entity.id
_entity.type
_entity.pdbx_description
1 polymer ?
#
loop_
_entity_poly.entity_id
_entity_poly.type
_entity_poly.pdbx_seq_one_letter_code
_entity_poly.pdbx_strand_id
1 'polypeptide(L)'
;MTATLTDPWIERQITAGRLAPGARGMSRTEAADQHNAANALTPTDHDYLYSPGQAQRAALAALSMVGFDLPSGTRIVLTDRVAGQCGNAYRANLGQIEAAVEEHRLATGEAISADALLNALPWD
;
A
#
# COMPACT_ATOMS: atom_id res chain seq x y z
N MET A 1 34.02 -2.67 -9.80
CA MET A 1 33.03 -2.75 -8.70
C MET A 1 31.66 -2.57 -9.31
N THR A 2 30.86 -3.64 -9.40
CA THR A 2 29.48 -3.59 -9.90
C THR A 2 28.61 -3.03 -8.77
N ALA A 3 28.05 -1.84 -8.95
CA ALA A 3 27.07 -1.32 -8.01
C ALA A 3 25.80 -2.18 -8.15
N THR A 4 25.51 -3.02 -7.16
CA THR A 4 24.22 -3.69 -7.08
C THR A 4 23.18 -2.59 -6.91
N LEU A 5 22.30 -2.41 -7.90
CA LEU A 5 21.19 -1.48 -7.80
C LEU A 5 20.24 -2.03 -6.74
N THR A 6 20.37 -1.57 -5.49
CA THR A 6 19.52 -2.00 -4.38
C THR A 6 18.19 -1.27 -4.44
N ASP A 7 17.09 -2.00 -4.31
CA ASP A 7 15.76 -1.42 -4.33
C ASP A 7 15.54 -0.58 -3.05
N PRO A 8 15.27 0.74 -3.16
CA PRO A 8 15.16 1.61 -1.99
C PRO A 8 14.03 1.23 -1.02
N TRP A 9 12.94 0.63 -1.53
CA TRP A 9 11.86 0.16 -0.65
C TRP A 9 12.33 -1.05 0.16
N ILE A 10 13.00 -2.02 -0.48
CA ILE A 10 13.57 -3.20 0.20
C ILE A 10 14.55 -2.77 1.29
N GLU A 11 15.50 -1.88 0.97
CA GLU A 11 16.48 -1.40 1.96
C GLU A 11 15.82 -0.70 3.14
N ARG A 12 14.76 0.08 2.89
CA ARG A 12 13.99 0.73 3.96
C ARG A 12 13.31 -0.31 4.87
N GLN A 13 12.71 -1.36 4.30
CA GLN A 13 12.08 -2.41 5.11
C GLN A 13 13.10 -3.26 5.88
N ILE A 14 14.29 -3.49 5.32
CA ILE A 14 15.40 -4.13 6.03
C ILE A 14 15.85 -3.25 7.21
N THR A 15 16.01 -1.95 6.97
CA THR A 15 16.40 -0.98 8.01
C THR A 15 15.34 -0.89 9.11
N ALA A 16 14.06 -1.01 8.75
CA ALA A 16 12.95 -1.05 9.69
C ALA A 16 12.80 -2.41 10.42
N GLY A 17 13.66 -3.40 10.13
CA GLY A 17 13.62 -4.73 10.75
C GLY A 17 12.46 -5.60 10.28
N ARG A 18 11.69 -5.18 9.27
CA ARG A 18 10.56 -5.96 8.72
C ARG A 18 11.04 -7.04 7.76
N LEU A 19 12.06 -6.76 6.95
CA LEU A 19 12.65 -7.73 6.03
C LEU A 19 14.05 -8.15 6.46
N ALA A 20 14.40 -9.40 6.20
CA ALA A 20 15.77 -9.88 6.37
C ALA A 20 16.69 -9.38 5.23
N PRO A 21 18.01 -9.25 5.44
CA PRO A 21 18.98 -8.90 4.39
C PRO A 21 18.91 -9.76 3.13
N GLY A 22 18.43 -11.01 3.26
CA GLY A 22 18.20 -11.93 2.13
C GLY A 22 17.09 -11.52 1.17
N ALA A 23 16.28 -10.51 1.50
CA ALA A 23 15.30 -9.93 0.58
C ALA A 23 15.95 -9.13 -0.56
N ARG A 24 17.25 -8.79 -0.46
CA ARG A 24 17.99 -8.14 -1.54
C ARG A 24 18.03 -9.06 -2.77
N GLY A 25 17.45 -8.59 -3.87
CA GLY A 25 17.34 -9.35 -5.11
C GLY A 25 15.96 -9.96 -5.35
N MET A 26 15.05 -9.90 -4.38
CA MET A 26 13.63 -10.21 -4.58
C MET A 26 12.91 -9.01 -5.18
N SER A 27 11.80 -9.27 -5.87
CA SER A 27 10.83 -8.21 -6.15
C SER A 27 10.18 -7.72 -4.85
N ARG A 28 9.66 -6.48 -4.86
CA ARG A 28 8.97 -5.90 -3.70
C ARG A 28 7.78 -6.74 -3.25
N THR A 29 7.05 -7.32 -4.20
CA THR A 29 5.88 -8.16 -3.95
C THR A 29 6.29 -9.49 -3.33
N GLU A 30 7.28 -10.18 -3.90
CA GLU A 30 7.79 -11.45 -3.32
C GLU A 30 8.31 -11.25 -1.90
N ALA A 31 9.04 -10.16 -1.64
CA ALA A 31 9.56 -9.88 -0.30
C ALA A 31 8.43 -9.59 0.71
N ALA A 32 7.39 -8.85 0.28
CA ALA A 32 6.21 -8.59 1.10
C ALA A 32 5.44 -9.90 1.39
N ASP A 33 5.19 -10.70 0.36
CA ASP A 33 4.45 -11.95 0.46
C ASP A 33 5.20 -12.96 1.36
N GLN A 34 6.53 -13.05 1.23
CA GLN A 34 7.35 -13.88 2.12
C GLN A 34 7.28 -13.41 3.58
N HIS A 35 7.33 -12.11 3.83
CA HIS A 35 7.18 -11.56 5.18
C HIS A 35 5.81 -11.88 5.77
N ASN A 36 4.74 -11.65 5.01
CA ASN A 36 3.38 -11.90 5.46
C ASN A 36 3.18 -13.41 5.74
N ALA A 37 3.65 -14.28 4.85
CA ALA A 37 3.57 -15.73 5.04
C ALA A 37 4.35 -16.21 6.27
N ALA A 38 5.56 -15.70 6.49
CA ALA A 38 6.39 -16.08 7.64
C ALA A 38 5.77 -15.67 8.99
N ASN A 39 4.95 -14.61 9.01
CA ASN A 39 4.28 -14.10 10.20
C ASN A 39 2.79 -14.48 10.25
N ALA A 40 2.31 -15.32 9.33
CA ALA A 40 0.90 -15.69 9.18
C ALA A 40 -0.06 -14.48 9.07
N LEU A 41 0.41 -13.37 8.48
CA LEU A 41 -0.37 -12.16 8.28
C LEU A 41 -1.30 -12.29 7.08
N THR A 42 -2.51 -11.81 7.26
CA THR A 42 -3.58 -11.70 6.27
C THR A 42 -3.89 -10.23 5.99
N PRO A 43 -4.56 -9.88 4.88
CA PRO A 43 -4.89 -8.49 4.57
C PRO A 43 -5.71 -7.75 5.64
N THR A 44 -6.33 -8.46 6.58
CA THR A 44 -7.07 -7.87 7.71
C THR A 44 -6.18 -7.41 8.86
N ASP A 45 -4.93 -7.85 8.90
CA ASP A 45 -3.99 -7.54 9.98
C ASP A 45 -3.36 -6.15 9.79
N HIS A 46 -3.27 -5.37 10.87
CA HIS A 46 -2.69 -4.01 10.85
C HIS A 46 -1.21 -4.00 10.44
N ASP A 47 -0.50 -5.09 10.73
CA ASP A 47 0.92 -5.25 10.40
C ASP A 47 1.16 -5.83 8.99
N TYR A 48 0.09 -6.10 8.23
CA TYR A 48 0.21 -6.65 6.89
C TYR A 48 1.07 -5.75 6.00
N LEU A 49 2.13 -6.32 5.41
CA LEU A 49 3.07 -5.58 4.59
C LEU A 49 2.59 -5.54 3.15
N TYR A 50 2.10 -4.38 2.70
CA TYR A 50 1.87 -4.14 1.28
C TYR A 50 3.16 -3.69 0.58
N SER A 51 3.47 -4.31 -0.56
CA SER A 51 4.39 -3.67 -1.52
C SER A 51 3.76 -2.39 -2.09
N PRO A 52 4.56 -1.40 -2.57
CA PRO A 52 4.00 -0.15 -3.07
C PRO A 52 2.97 -0.35 -4.18
N GLY A 53 3.20 -1.31 -5.09
CA GLY A 53 2.25 -1.61 -6.16
C GLY A 53 0.96 -2.26 -5.65
N GLN A 54 1.03 -3.16 -4.66
CA GLN A 54 -0.17 -3.72 -4.04
C GLN A 54 -0.97 -2.65 -3.30
N ALA A 55 -0.32 -1.76 -2.54
CA ALA A 55 -0.98 -0.66 -1.84
C ALA A 55 -1.72 0.27 -2.80
N GLN A 56 -1.11 0.65 -3.92
CA GLN A 56 -1.76 1.50 -4.93
C GLN A 56 -3.00 0.84 -5.52
N ARG A 57 -2.92 -0.46 -5.88
CA ARG A 57 -4.06 -1.20 -6.42
C ARG A 57 -5.19 -1.35 -5.40
N ALA A 58 -4.86 -1.68 -4.15
CA ALA A 58 -5.83 -1.81 -3.08
C ALA A 58 -6.53 -0.47 -2.80
N ALA A 59 -5.78 0.63 -2.76
CA ALA A 59 -6.35 1.96 -2.58
C ALA A 59 -7.26 2.39 -3.73
N LEU A 60 -6.86 2.14 -4.99
CA LEU A 60 -7.70 2.41 -6.16
C LEU A 60 -8.99 1.60 -6.13
N ALA A 61 -8.89 0.30 -5.84
CA ALA A 61 -10.05 -0.59 -5.72
C ALA A 61 -11.00 -0.10 -4.62
N ALA A 62 -10.48 0.19 -3.43
CA ALA A 62 -11.30 0.70 -2.33
C ALA A 62 -11.95 2.05 -2.67
N LEU A 63 -11.19 3.01 -3.21
CA LEU A 63 -11.71 4.35 -3.57
C LEU A 63 -12.82 4.29 -4.63
N SER A 64 -12.77 3.30 -5.54
CA SER A 64 -13.84 3.08 -6.51
C SER A 64 -15.18 2.74 -5.85
N MET A 65 -15.16 2.11 -4.67
CA MET A 65 -16.37 1.70 -3.93
C MET A 65 -17.17 2.89 -3.41
N VAL A 66 -16.48 4.00 -3.10
CA VAL A 66 -17.10 5.26 -2.64
C VAL A 66 -17.27 6.28 -3.77
N GLY A 67 -17.19 5.83 -5.03
CA GLY A 67 -17.51 6.65 -6.21
C GLY A 67 -16.34 7.42 -6.82
N PHE A 68 -15.10 7.16 -6.39
CA PHE A 68 -13.91 7.71 -7.06
C PHE A 68 -13.41 6.75 -8.15
N ASP A 69 -13.99 6.85 -9.35
CA ASP A 69 -13.55 6.10 -10.53
C ASP A 69 -12.29 6.76 -11.14
N LEU A 70 -11.12 6.39 -10.60
CA LEU A 70 -9.82 6.91 -11.01
C LEU A 70 -9.18 5.98 -12.06
N PRO A 71 -8.52 6.52 -13.10
CA PRO A 71 -7.77 5.71 -14.06
C PRO A 71 -6.78 4.78 -13.38
N SER A 72 -6.60 3.56 -13.90
CA SER A 72 -5.78 2.48 -13.30
C SER A 72 -4.28 2.77 -13.15
N GLY A 73 -3.81 3.92 -13.63
CA GLY A 73 -2.45 4.44 -13.45
C GLY A 73 -2.35 5.66 -12.53
N THR A 74 -3.47 6.09 -11.94
CA THR A 74 -3.50 7.24 -11.03
C THR A 74 -2.74 6.89 -9.76
N ARG A 75 -1.74 7.69 -9.43
CA ARG A 75 -0.98 7.52 -8.19
C ARG A 75 -1.79 8.04 -7.01
N ILE A 76 -2.07 7.20 -6.02
CA ILE A 76 -2.67 7.61 -4.76
C ILE A 76 -1.56 8.09 -3.82
N VAL A 77 -1.72 9.30 -3.29
CA VAL A 77 -0.84 9.89 -2.27
C VAL A 77 -1.70 10.37 -1.10
N LEU A 78 -1.23 10.16 0.12
CA LEU A 78 -1.88 10.66 1.32
C LEU A 78 -1.61 12.15 1.48
N THR A 79 -2.59 12.87 1.99
CA THR A 79 -2.46 14.29 2.33
C THR A 79 -3.19 14.62 3.63
N ASP A 80 -2.65 15.56 4.40
CA ASP A 80 -3.32 16.25 5.49
C ASP A 80 -4.01 17.55 5.05
N ARG A 81 -3.97 17.86 3.75
CA ARG A 81 -4.54 19.05 3.13
C ARG A 81 -5.84 18.72 2.38
N VAL A 82 -6.14 19.54 1.37
CA VAL A 82 -7.29 19.36 0.49
C VAL A 82 -7.08 18.13 -0.39
N ALA A 83 -8.01 17.19 -0.28
CA ALA A 83 -8.09 16.03 -1.15
C ALA A 83 -8.51 16.41 -2.58
N GLY A 84 -8.11 15.59 -3.55
CA GLY A 84 -8.51 15.75 -4.94
C GLY A 84 -7.38 15.49 -5.94
N GLN A 85 -7.71 15.68 -7.22
CA GLN A 85 -6.76 15.47 -8.31
C GLN A 85 -5.63 16.52 -8.26
N CYS A 86 -4.39 16.05 -8.32
CA CYS A 86 -3.20 16.88 -8.45
C CYS A 86 -2.24 16.29 -9.50
N GLY A 87 -2.23 16.87 -10.71
CA GLY A 87 -1.44 16.35 -11.82
C GLY A 87 -1.84 14.91 -12.16
N ASN A 88 -0.88 13.98 -12.09
CA ASN A 88 -1.08 12.54 -12.32
C ASN A 88 -1.37 11.74 -11.03
N ALA A 89 -1.55 12.42 -9.91
CA ALA A 89 -1.87 11.81 -8.63
C ALA A 89 -3.24 12.23 -8.12
N TYR A 90 -3.84 11.38 -7.30
CA TYR A 90 -4.98 11.73 -6.48
C TYR A 90 -4.52 11.83 -5.03
N ARG A 91 -4.73 13.01 -4.42
CA ARG A 91 -4.49 13.25 -3.01
C ARG A 91 -5.69 12.76 -2.23
N ALA A 92 -5.52 11.68 -1.48
CA ALA A 92 -6.52 11.15 -0.58
C ALA A 92 -6.21 11.60 0.85
N ASN A 93 -7.22 12.07 1.58
CA ASN A 93 -7.09 12.20 3.03
C ASN A 93 -7.34 10.83 3.70
N LEU A 94 -7.00 10.74 4.99
CA LEU A 94 -7.07 9.48 5.74
C LEU A 94 -8.51 8.95 5.80
N GLY A 95 -9.46 9.84 6.13
CA GLY A 95 -10.88 9.47 6.23
C GLY A 95 -11.48 8.96 4.91
N GLN A 96 -10.98 9.40 3.75
CA GLN A 96 -11.38 8.85 2.47
C GLN A 96 -10.92 7.41 2.28
N ILE A 97 -9.68 7.08 2.70
CA ILE A 97 -9.17 5.72 2.62
C ILE A 97 -9.91 4.81 3.62
N GLU A 98 -10.13 5.28 4.84
CA GLU A 98 -10.88 4.52 5.86
C GLU A 98 -12.32 4.24 5.41
N ALA A 99 -13.03 5.25 4.92
CA ALA A 99 -14.39 5.10 4.40
C ALA A 99 -14.43 4.17 3.18
N ALA A 100 -13.45 4.29 2.28
CA ALA A 100 -13.33 3.43 1.10
C ALA A 100 -13.08 1.96 1.46
N VAL A 101 -12.22 1.70 2.45
CA VAL A 101 -11.93 0.36 2.96
C VAL A 101 -13.18 -0.24 3.63
N GLU A 102 -13.92 0.55 4.40
CA GLU A 102 -15.16 0.09 5.02
C GLU A 102 -16.23 -0.22 3.96
N GLU A 103 -16.40 0.63 2.96
CA GLU A 103 -17.34 0.38 1.86
C GLU A 103 -16.93 -0.87 1.04
N HIS A 104 -15.64 -1.07 0.81
CA HIS A 104 -15.13 -2.31 0.20
C HIS A 104 -15.57 -3.54 0.99
N ARG A 105 -15.39 -3.53 2.33
CA ARG A 105 -15.81 -4.62 3.20
C ARG A 105 -17.31 -4.86 3.13
N LEU A 106 -18.12 -3.80 3.12
CA LEU A 106 -19.58 -3.91 3.06
C LEU A 106 -20.06 -4.47 1.71
N ALA A 107 -19.44 -4.07 0.61
CA ALA A 107 -19.86 -4.45 -0.74
C ALA A 107 -19.33 -5.82 -1.21
N THR A 108 -18.12 -6.22 -0.82
CA THR A 108 -17.50 -7.49 -1.25
C THR A 108 -17.54 -8.58 -0.17
N GLY A 109 -17.72 -8.20 1.09
CA GLY A 109 -17.53 -9.09 2.24
C GLY A 109 -16.05 -9.32 2.61
N GLU A 110 -15.11 -8.81 1.82
CA GLU A 110 -13.67 -8.95 2.07
C GLU A 110 -13.15 -7.78 2.90
N ALA A 111 -12.63 -8.08 4.09
CA ALA A 111 -12.02 -7.10 4.97
C ALA A 111 -10.53 -6.91 4.61
N ILE A 112 -10.09 -5.65 4.59
CA ILE A 112 -8.68 -5.26 4.52
C ILE A 112 -8.40 -4.23 5.61
N SER A 113 -7.18 -4.20 6.14
CA SER A 113 -6.78 -3.24 7.17
C SER A 113 -6.52 -1.87 6.56
N ALA A 114 -7.27 -0.86 7.04
CA ALA A 114 -7.02 0.54 6.69
C ALA A 114 -5.64 0.99 7.17
N ASP A 115 -5.23 0.64 8.39
CA ASP A 115 -3.91 1.02 8.93
C ASP A 115 -2.76 0.43 8.11
N ALA A 116 -2.86 -0.84 7.71
CA ALA A 116 -1.85 -1.47 6.86
C ALA A 116 -1.72 -0.73 5.52
N LEU A 117 -2.86 -0.34 4.94
CA LEU A 117 -2.90 0.41 3.68
C LEU A 117 -2.34 1.83 3.83
N LEU A 118 -2.76 2.56 4.88
CA LEU A 118 -2.28 3.92 5.20
C LEU A 118 -0.77 3.94 5.45
N ASN A 119 -0.24 2.95 6.15
CA ASN A 119 1.20 2.81 6.41
C ASN A 119 2.02 2.49 5.15
N ALA A 120 1.38 1.98 4.10
CA ALA A 120 2.04 1.61 2.84
C ALA A 120 1.97 2.70 1.76
N LEU A 121 0.97 3.58 1.82
CA LEU A 121 0.80 4.67 0.86
C LEU A 121 1.81 5.81 1.11
N PRO A 122 2.32 6.45 0.03
CA PRO A 122 3.22 7.60 0.16
C PRO A 122 2.46 8.86 0.59
N TRP A 123 3.12 9.75 1.32
CA TRP A 123 2.63 11.09 1.66
C TRP A 123 3.11 12.15 0.65
N ASP A 124 2.30 13.19 0.43
CA ASP A 124 2.60 14.39 -0.37
C ASP A 124 3.10 15.58 0.48
#